data_AF-C2BGZ6-F1
#
_entry.id   AF-C2BGZ6-F1
#
_cell.length_a   1.000
_cell.length_b   1.000
_cell.length_c   1.000
_cell.angle_alpha   90.00
_cell.angle_beta   90.00
_cell.angle_gamma   90.00
#
_symmetry.space_group_name_H-M   'P 1'
#
loop_
_entity.id
_entity.type
_entity.pdbx_description
1 polymer ?
#
loop_
_entity_poly.entity_id
_entity_poly.type
_entity_poly.pdbx_seq_one_letter_code
_entity_poly.pdbx_strand_id
1 'polypeptide(L)' 'MRDEVVIRFRVNNIYQKSRLVLEVDGKEVAQKRKIVFAPGEMEDLVLKKSDLNENSEKIEVRLESL' A
#
# COMPACT_ATOMS: atom_id res chain seq x y z
N MET A 1 -13.16 -5.80 17.80
CA MET A 1 -13.04 -5.19 16.45
C MET A 1 -11.67 -5.52 15.90
N ARG A 2 -11.49 -5.64 14.59
CA ARG A 2 -10.13 -5.68 14.02
C ARG A 2 -9.60 -4.25 13.97
N ASP A 3 -8.40 -4.02 14.50
CA ASP A 3 -7.73 -2.71 14.49
C ASP A 3 -6.93 -2.47 13.21
N GLU A 4 -7.32 -3.14 12.13
CA GLU A 4 -6.66 -3.08 10.83
C GLU A 4 -7.68 -3.16 9.70
N VAL A 5 -7.36 -2.47 8.60
CA VAL A 5 -8.05 -2.55 7.32
C VAL A 5 -7.06 -3.05 6.28
N VAL A 6 -7.47 -4.07 5.52
CA VAL A 6 -6.67 -4.60 4.41
C VAL A 6 -7.13 -3.98 3.11
N ILE A 7 -6.28 -3.16 2.51
CA ILE A 7 -6.48 -2.57 1.19
C ILE A 7 -6.02 -3.61 0.16
N ARG A 8 -6.93 -4.12 -0.66
CA ARG A 8 -6.64 -5.13 -1.68
C ARG A 8 -6.88 -4.57 -3.08
N PHE A 9 -5.98 -4.86 -4.00
CA PHE A 9 -6.11 -4.44 -5.39
C PHE A 9 -5.50 -5.47 -6.32
N ARG A 10 -5.97 -5.46 -7.57
CA ARG A 10 -5.46 -6.34 -8.61
C ARG A 10 -4.43 -5.61 -9.46
N VAL A 11 -3.28 -6.23 -9.66
CA VAL A 11 -2.24 -5.72 -10.54
C VAL A 11 -2.74 -5.85 -11.99
N ASN A 12 -2.67 -4.76 -12.75
CA ASN A 12 -3.15 -4.71 -14.14
C ASN A 12 -2.02 -4.73 -15.18
N ASN A 13 -0.76 -4.57 -14.76
CA ASN A 13 0.39 -4.49 -15.64
C ASN A 13 1.63 -5.14 -14.98
N ILE A 14 2.70 -5.32 -15.75
CA ILE A 14 3.98 -5.81 -15.26
C ILE A 14 4.76 -4.63 -14.68
N TYR A 15 5.16 -4.73 -13.41
CA TYR A 15 6.03 -3.73 -12.77
C TYR A 15 7.28 -4.41 -12.23
N GLN A 16 8.46 -3.95 -12.66
CA GLN A 16 9.73 -4.57 -12.30
C GLN A 16 10.51 -3.70 -11.33
N LYS A 17 11.17 -4.36 -10.36
CA LYS A 17 11.98 -3.72 -9.32
C LYS A 17 11.24 -2.54 -8.70
N SER A 18 10.03 -2.78 -8.21
CA SER A 18 9.18 -1.73 -7.67
C SER A 18 8.83 -1.99 -6.20
N ARG A 19 8.37 -0.95 -5.52
CA ARG A 19 7.74 -1.05 -4.20
C ARG A 19 6.37 -0.38 -4.21
N LEU A 20 5.41 -1.02 -3.56
CA LEU A 20 4.15 -0.43 -3.16
C LEU A 20 4.36 0.28 -1.83
N VAL A 21 3.85 1.50 -1.71
CA VAL A 21 3.97 2.33 -0.51
C VAL A 21 2.58 2.82 -0.14
N LEU A 22 2.21 2.65 1.14
CA LEU A 22 1.03 3.24 1.74
C LEU A 22 1.46 4.42 2.59
N GLU A 23 0.94 5.60 2.26
CA GLU A 23 1.14 6.83 3.02
C GLU A 23 -0.15 7.28 3.69
N VAL A 24 -0.02 7.82 4.91
CA VAL A 24 -1.05 8.59 5.60
C VAL A 24 -0.49 9.99 5.83
N ASP A 25 -1.15 11.01 5.30
CA ASP A 25 -0.75 12.42 5.44
C ASP A 25 0.73 12.68 5.07
N GLY A 26 1.24 11.97 4.06
CA GLY A 26 2.63 12.07 3.58
C GLY A 26 3.66 11.25 4.36
N LYS A 27 3.25 10.47 5.37
CA LYS A 27 4.11 9.54 6.10
C LYS A 27 3.91 8.11 5.59
N GLU A 28 4.98 7.43 5.20
CA GLU A 28 4.93 5.99 4.89
C GLU A 28 4.58 5.18 6.14
N VAL A 29 3.53 4.36 6.06
CA VAL A 29 3.04 3.51 7.17
C VAL A 29 3.13 2.02 6.84
N ALA A 30 3.11 1.65 5.55
CA ALA A 30 3.37 0.29 5.09
C ALA A 30 4.05 0.29 3.73
N GLN A 31 4.83 -0.74 3.43
CA GLN A 31 5.43 -0.93 2.11
C GLN A 31 5.57 -2.41 1.76
N LYS A 32 5.61 -2.70 0.45
CA LYS A 32 5.84 -4.04 -0.09
C LYS A 32 6.70 -3.96 -1.34
N ARG A 33 7.88 -4.61 -1.32
CA ARG A 33 8.82 -4.64 -2.44
C ARG A 33 8.72 -5.96 -3.20
N LYS A 34 8.75 -5.92 -4.53
CA LYS A 34 8.90 -7.10 -5.38
C LYS A 34 9.84 -6.83 -6.56
N ILE A 35 10.47 -7.91 -7.05
CA ILE A 35 11.23 -7.86 -8.30
C ILE A 35 10.29 -7.80 -9.51
N VAL A 36 9.15 -8.47 -9.46
CA VAL A 36 8.09 -8.40 -10.46
C VAL A 36 6.74 -8.42 -9.75
N PHE A 37 5.88 -7.44 -10.04
CA PHE A 37 4.44 -7.52 -9.84
C PHE A 37 3.83 -7.96 -11.17
N ALA A 38 3.05 -9.05 -11.16
CA ALA A 38 2.51 -9.65 -12.37
C ALA A 38 1.00 -9.34 -12.54
N PRO A 39 0.52 -9.14 -13.78
CA PRO A 39 -0.89 -8.93 -14.05
C PRO A 39 -1.76 -10.06 -13.48
N GLY A 40 -2.88 -9.69 -12.88
CA GLY A 40 -3.84 -10.62 -12.26
C GLY A 40 -3.52 -10.98 -10.81
N GLU A 41 -2.30 -10.73 -10.32
CA GLU A 41 -1.94 -10.86 -8.91
C GLU A 41 -2.86 -9.97 -8.05
N MET A 42 -3.23 -10.48 -6.87
CA MET A 42 -3.93 -9.72 -5.86
C MET A 42 -2.89 -9.27 -4.83
N GLU A 43 -2.69 -7.95 -4.74
CA GLU A 43 -1.82 -7.33 -3.77
C GLU A 43 -2.63 -6.77 -2.60
N ASP A 44 -1.95 -6.68 -1.47
CA ASP A 44 -2.50 -6.22 -0.21
C ASP A 44 -1.53 -5.28 0.52
N LEU A 45 -2.10 -4.24 1.13
CA LEU A 45 -1.44 -3.37 2.10
C LEU A 45 -2.33 -3.30 3.33
N VAL A 46 -1.72 -3.36 4.51
CA VAL A 46 -2.43 -3.30 5.79
C VAL A 46 -2.29 -1.90 6.36
N LEU A 47 -3.42 -1.24 6.59
CA LEU A 47 -3.51 0.01 7.32
C LEU A 47 -3.93 -0.29 8.75
N LYS A 48 -3.08 0.03 9.73
CA LYS A 48 -3.43 -0.17 11.15
C LYS A 48 -4.12 1.08 11.67
N LYS A 49 -5.03 0.90 12.62
CA LYS A 49 -5.66 2.01 13.34
C LYS A 49 -4.63 2.91 14.04
N SER A 50 -3.51 2.35 14.48
CA SER A 50 -2.40 3.09 15.09
C SER A 50 -1.67 4.04 14.14
N ASP A 51 -1.85 3.85 12.83
CA ASP A 51 -1.22 4.67 11.79
C ASP A 51 -2.11 5.87 11.40
N LEU A 52 -3.31 5.95 11.98
CA LEU A 52 -4.29 7.01 11.75
C LEU A 52 -4.47 7.86 13.00
N ASN A 53 -4.67 9.15 12.76
CA ASN A 53 -4.95 10.14 13.79
C ASN A 53 -6.41 10.59 13.65
N GLU A 54 -7.00 11.20 14.68
CA GLU A 54 -8.36 11.78 14.58
C GLU A 54 -8.47 12.84 13.47
N ASN A 55 -7.34 13.50 13.15
CA ASN A 55 -7.24 14.51 12.11
C ASN A 55 -6.56 14.00 10.83
N SER A 56 -6.50 12.68 10.60
CA SER A 56 -5.93 12.17 9.34
C SER A 56 -6.87 12.45 8.19
N GLU A 57 -6.34 13.03 7.11
CA GLU A 57 -7.15 13.54 5.99
C GLU A 57 -6.93 12.75 4.71
N LYS A 58 -5.70 12.27 4.48
CA LYS A 58 -5.31 11.68 3.19
C LYS A 58 -4.61 10.33 3.38
N ILE A 59 -5.12 9.33 2.66
CA ILE A 59 -4.47 8.04 2.48
C ILE A 59 -4.08 7.91 1.01
N GLU A 60 -2.83 7.55 0.73
CA GLU A 60 -2.33 7.42 -0.64
C GLU A 60 -1.57 6.11 -0.81
N VAL A 61 -1.83 5.40 -1.91
CA VAL A 61 -1.07 4.21 -2.31
C VAL A 61 -0.29 4.55 -3.55
N ARG A 62 1.03 4.39 -3.50
CA ARG A 62 1.93 4.63 -4.63
C ARG A 62 2.67 3.37 -5.02
N LEU A 63 2.99 3.28 -6.30
CA LEU A 63 3.94 2.33 -6.83
C LEU A 63 5.18 3.10 -7.29
N GLU A 64 6.33 2.73 -6.74
CA GLU A 64 7.60 3.40 -7.00
C GLU A 64 8.59 2.42 -7.63
N SER A 65 9.27 2.86 -8.69
CA SER A 65 10.41 2.13 -9.25
C SER A 65 11.65 2.36 -8.40
N LEU A 66 12.45 1.31 -8.20
CA LEU A 66 13.71 1.33 -7.44
C LEU A 66 14.93 1.56 -8.31
#